data_AF-A0A1G2WHW1-F1
#
_entry.id   AF-A0A1G2WHW1-F1
#
_cell.length_a   1.000
_cell.length_b   1.000
_cell.length_c   1.000
_cell.angle_alpha   90.00
_cell.angle_beta   90.00
_cell.angle_gamma   90.00
#
_symmetry.space_group_name_H-M   'P 1'
#
loop_
_entity.id
_entity.type
_entity.pdbx_description
1 polymer ?
#
loop_
_entity_poly.entity_id
_entity_poly.type
_entity_poly.pdbx_seq_one_letter_code
_entity_poly.pdbx_strand_id
1 'polypeptide(L)'
;MSALQKILQWNSNYGQASSCENVPMKTSGNLAQSGFEPRDDREFFRIDVEITLRYWPLVSGVRTGRASHQKVNLSGGGIRLVVSEPLHVEESLWIELVLPGEKPDVVTCLGRIVRLFDGENDERQAALEFVKLTAREQDRIIAFCLAEQRKQLRRKVRVAHIAHS
;
A
#
# COMPACT_ATOMS: atom_id res chain seq x y z
N MET A 1 17.13 26.24 21.07
CA MET A 1 15.73 26.58 20.77
C MET A 1 15.20 25.55 19.79
N SER A 2 14.23 24.76 20.25
CA SER A 2 13.83 23.47 19.72
C SER A 2 13.05 23.55 18.39
N ALA A 3 13.20 22.54 17.54
CA ALA A 3 12.47 22.34 16.28
C ALA A 3 10.93 22.27 16.43
N LEU A 4 10.42 22.30 17.67
CA LEU A 4 8.99 22.29 17.99
C LEU A 4 8.29 23.66 17.86
N GLN A 5 9.01 24.75 17.55
CA GLN A 5 8.39 26.07 17.37
C GLN A 5 8.04 26.44 15.91
N LYS A 6 8.37 25.60 14.92
CA LYS A 6 8.08 25.88 13.49
C LYS A 6 6.80 25.24 12.93
N ILE A 7 6.10 24.41 13.71
CA ILE A 7 4.89 23.70 13.24
C ILE A 7 3.59 24.50 13.51
N LEU A 8 3.65 25.56 14.32
CA LEU A 8 2.45 26.32 14.75
C LEU A 8 2.17 27.60 13.93
N GLN A 9 2.84 27.83 12.80
CA GLN A 9 2.71 29.09 12.04
C GLN A 9 2.21 28.92 10.59
N TRP A 10 1.84 27.71 10.17
CA TRP A 10 1.35 27.44 8.81
C TRP A 10 -0.08 26.89 8.82
N ASN A 11 -1.08 27.70 9.19
CA ASN A 11 -2.43 27.72 8.57
C ASN A 11 -3.43 28.58 9.39
N SER A 12 -3.05 29.86 9.59
CA SER A 12 -3.92 30.91 10.14
C SER A 12 -4.57 31.78 9.04
N ASN A 13 -4.66 31.30 7.80
CA ASN A 13 -5.22 32.07 6.69
C ASN A 13 -6.15 31.18 5.86
N TYR A 14 -7.44 31.19 6.17
CA TYR A 14 -8.53 31.21 5.20
C TYR A 14 -9.80 31.66 5.92
N GLY A 15 -10.01 32.98 5.91
CA GLY A 15 -11.23 33.61 6.35
C GLY A 15 -12.18 33.90 5.19
N GLN A 16 -13.47 33.70 5.48
CA GLN A 16 -14.65 34.45 5.05
C GLN A 16 -15.15 34.45 3.59
N ALA A 17 -16.35 33.89 3.43
CA ALA A 17 -17.53 34.44 2.73
C ALA A 17 -18.69 33.43 2.96
N SER A 18 -19.98 33.73 3.09
CA SER A 18 -20.80 34.93 3.24
C SER A 18 -22.18 34.42 3.72
N SER A 19 -22.96 35.30 4.34
CA SER A 19 -24.27 35.10 4.96
C SER A 19 -25.42 34.78 3.98
N CYS A 20 -26.38 33.93 4.40
CA CYS A 20 -27.80 34.17 4.17
C CYS A 20 -28.69 33.48 5.23
N GLU A 21 -29.66 34.25 5.73
CA GLU A 21 -30.62 34.01 6.82
C GLU A 21 -31.75 32.98 6.54
N ASN A 22 -32.18 32.28 7.61
CA ASN A 22 -33.54 31.91 8.10
C ASN A 22 -34.70 31.72 7.08
N VAL A 23 -35.54 30.66 7.05
CA VAL A 23 -36.57 30.09 7.99
C VAL A 23 -37.30 28.92 7.21
N PRO A 24 -38.17 27.98 7.72
CA PRO A 24 -38.39 27.33 9.02
C PRO A 24 -38.27 25.78 9.00
N MET A 25 -38.18 25.23 10.20
CA MET A 25 -38.47 23.85 10.60
C MET A 25 -39.95 23.47 10.38
N LYS A 26 -40.25 22.28 9.80
CA LYS A 26 -41.20 21.30 10.39
C LYS A 26 -41.36 19.97 9.61
N THR A 27 -41.27 18.90 10.41
CA THR A 27 -41.97 17.60 10.41
C THR A 27 -41.54 16.43 9.51
N SER A 28 -41.13 15.38 10.25
CA SER A 28 -41.54 13.97 10.13
C SER A 28 -40.79 13.03 9.19
N GLY A 29 -39.96 12.19 9.83
CA GLY A 29 -39.73 10.75 9.58
C GLY A 29 -39.57 10.29 8.13
N ASN A 30 -38.48 9.63 7.74
CA ASN A 30 -38.03 8.38 8.34
C ASN A 30 -36.66 8.02 7.74
N LEU A 31 -35.77 7.52 8.61
CA LEU A 31 -34.55 6.74 8.36
C LEU A 31 -33.67 7.13 7.15
N ALA A 32 -32.62 7.89 7.48
CA ALA A 32 -31.46 8.11 6.62
C ALA A 32 -30.94 6.78 6.06
N GLN A 33 -30.99 6.65 4.73
CA GLN A 33 -30.07 5.79 4.00
C GLN A 33 -28.69 6.46 4.11
N SER A 34 -27.94 6.18 5.17
CA SER A 34 -26.53 6.56 5.21
C SER A 34 -25.82 5.72 4.16
N GLY A 35 -25.62 6.30 2.97
CA GLY A 35 -24.73 5.74 1.96
C GLY A 35 -23.38 5.46 2.60
N PHE A 36 -23.06 4.18 2.77
CA PHE A 36 -21.74 3.74 3.19
C PHE A 36 -20.84 3.89 1.97
N GLU A 37 -20.40 5.13 1.69
CA GLU A 37 -19.29 5.38 0.78
C GLU A 37 -18.07 4.66 1.39
N PRO A 38 -17.50 3.64 0.72
CA PRO A 38 -16.27 3.02 1.19
C PRO A 38 -15.19 4.09 1.15
N ARG A 39 -14.82 4.63 2.31
CA ARG A 39 -13.63 5.48 2.42
C ARG A 39 -12.42 4.58 2.23
N ASP A 40 -11.97 4.46 0.99
CA ASP A 40 -10.63 3.98 0.72
C ASP A 40 -9.68 5.10 1.16
N ASP A 41 -9.26 5.04 2.42
CA ASP A 41 -8.31 5.96 3.05
C ASP A 41 -6.86 5.69 2.60
N ARG A 42 -6.68 4.73 1.69
CA ARG A 42 -5.37 4.31 1.20
C ARG A 42 -4.92 5.22 0.08
N GLU A 43 -3.75 5.81 0.26
CA GLU A 43 -3.11 6.64 -0.75
C GLU A 43 -2.69 5.83 -2.01
N PHE A 44 -2.57 4.51 -1.88
CA PHE A 44 -2.14 3.63 -2.99
C PHE A 44 -3.00 2.38 -3.15
N PHE A 45 -3.32 2.07 -4.40
CA PHE A 45 -3.95 0.82 -4.79
C PHE A 45 -3.05 -0.39 -4.46
N ARG A 46 -3.68 -1.49 -4.02
CA ARG A 46 -3.01 -2.75 -3.65
C ARG A 46 -3.41 -3.88 -4.58
N ILE A 47 -2.45 -4.74 -4.90
CA ILE A 47 -2.67 -5.91 -5.74
C ILE A 47 -1.98 -7.14 -5.18
N ASP A 48 -2.65 -8.29 -5.26
CA ASP A 48 -2.04 -9.58 -4.98
C ASP A 48 -1.34 -10.10 -6.25
N VAL A 49 -0.04 -10.33 -6.13
CA VAL A 49 0.85 -10.72 -7.24
C VAL A 49 1.87 -11.75 -6.78
N GLU A 50 2.35 -12.56 -7.71
CA GLU A 50 3.49 -13.45 -7.48
C GLU A 50 4.73 -12.81 -8.09
N ILE A 51 5.73 -12.53 -7.25
CA ILE A 51 6.98 -11.89 -7.67
C ILE A 51 8.17 -12.58 -7.01
N THR A 52 9.32 -12.46 -7.67
CA THR A 52 10.60 -12.84 -7.07
C THR A 52 11.11 -11.67 -6.23
N LEU A 53 11.43 -11.95 -4.98
CA LEU A 53 11.98 -10.95 -4.07
C LEU A 53 13.09 -11.54 -3.20
N ARG A 54 13.87 -10.66 -2.61
CA ARG A 54 14.87 -10.97 -1.57
C ARG A 54 14.86 -9.85 -0.55
N TYR A 55 15.03 -10.18 0.73
CA TYR A 55 15.17 -9.19 1.79
C TYR A 55 16.32 -9.53 2.74
N TRP A 56 16.84 -8.52 3.45
CA TRP A 56 17.83 -8.71 4.50
C TRP A 56 17.74 -7.57 5.54
N PRO A 57 18.06 -7.83 6.82
CA PRO A 57 18.05 -6.79 7.85
C PRO A 57 19.00 -5.63 7.52
N LEU A 58 18.58 -4.39 7.79
CA LEU A 58 19.45 -3.23 7.62
C LEU A 58 20.71 -3.34 8.49
N VAL A 59 20.55 -3.84 9.71
CA VAL A 59 21.62 -3.95 10.72
C VAL A 59 22.74 -4.91 10.35
N SER A 60 22.46 -5.94 9.54
CA SER A 60 23.49 -6.91 9.15
C SER A 60 24.49 -6.29 8.18
N GLY A 61 24.08 -5.31 7.37
CA GLY A 61 24.89 -4.71 6.29
C GLY A 61 25.25 -5.69 5.16
N VAL A 62 24.94 -6.98 5.30
CA VAL A 62 25.28 -8.04 4.36
C VAL A 62 24.01 -8.50 3.65
N ARG A 63 24.07 -8.60 2.31
CA ARG A 63 22.99 -9.08 1.44
C ARG A 63 22.84 -10.61 1.54
N THR A 64 22.44 -11.11 2.71
CA THR A 64 22.36 -12.55 3.02
C THR A 64 21.05 -13.23 2.61
N GLY A 65 20.02 -12.47 2.26
CA GLY A 65 18.71 -13.03 1.89
C GLY A 65 18.79 -13.97 0.69
N ARG A 66 17.99 -15.04 0.72
CA ARG A 66 17.75 -15.87 -0.48
C ARG A 66 16.64 -15.24 -1.30
N ALA A 67 16.79 -15.26 -2.62
CA ALA A 67 15.67 -14.90 -3.50
C ALA A 67 14.60 -16.00 -3.44
N SER A 68 13.35 -15.61 -3.18
CA SER A 68 12.17 -16.48 -3.17
C SER A 68 11.13 -15.95 -4.15
N HIS A 69 10.36 -16.86 -4.73
CA HIS A 69 9.19 -16.52 -5.54
C HIS A 69 7.96 -16.75 -4.68
N GLN A 70 7.20 -15.69 -4.39
CA GLN A 70 6.06 -15.79 -3.47
C GLN A 70 4.95 -14.83 -3.83
N LYS A 71 3.75 -15.17 -3.37
CA LYS A 71 2.58 -14.31 -3.45
C LYS A 71 2.68 -13.20 -2.40
N VAL A 72 2.52 -11.96 -2.84
CA VAL A 72 2.61 -10.76 -2.01
C VAL A 72 1.44 -9.83 -2.28
N ASN A 73 1.13 -8.98 -1.31
CA ASN A 73 0.25 -7.83 -1.53
C ASN A 73 1.12 -6.59 -1.71
N LEU A 74 1.12 -5.98 -2.89
CA LEU A 74 2.01 -4.88 -3.25
C LEU A 74 1.22 -3.59 -3.56
N SER A 75 1.79 -2.45 -3.17
CA SER A 75 1.32 -1.10 -3.50
C SER A 75 2.50 -0.15 -3.69
N GLY A 76 2.23 1.09 -4.11
CA GLY A 76 3.26 2.14 -4.19
C GLY A 76 3.85 2.56 -2.84
N GLY A 77 3.19 2.27 -1.72
CA GLY A 77 3.64 2.64 -0.38
C GLY A 77 4.21 1.51 0.47
N GLY A 78 4.08 0.25 0.03
CA GLY A 78 4.51 -0.88 0.84
C GLY A 78 4.15 -2.24 0.27
N ILE A 79 4.56 -3.28 1.00
CA ILE A 79 4.44 -4.68 0.62
C ILE A 79 4.09 -5.55 1.83
N ARG A 80 3.24 -6.56 1.65
CA ARG A 80 3.06 -7.66 2.59
C ARG A 80 3.61 -8.95 1.99
N LEU A 81 4.50 -9.61 2.73
CA LEU A 81 5.26 -10.76 2.26
C LEU A 81 5.42 -11.80 3.37
N VAL A 82 5.63 -13.07 3.00
CA VAL A 82 5.97 -14.16 3.93
C VAL A 82 7.45 -14.05 4.31
N VAL A 83 7.75 -14.21 5.60
CA VAL A 83 9.09 -14.14 6.18
C VAL A 83 9.44 -15.42 6.93
N SER A 84 10.70 -15.86 6.83
CA SER A 84 11.21 -17.05 7.52
C SER A 84 11.91 -16.74 8.85
N GLU A 85 12.47 -15.54 9.00
CA GLU A 85 13.24 -15.15 10.17
C GLU A 85 12.35 -14.53 11.26
N PRO A 86 12.73 -14.64 12.54
CA PRO A 86 12.11 -13.85 13.60
C PRO A 86 12.47 -12.36 13.38
N LEU A 87 11.44 -11.56 13.11
CA LEU A 87 11.55 -10.12 12.90
C LEU A 87 10.70 -9.37 13.92
N HIS A 88 10.97 -8.08 14.12
CA HIS A 88 10.23 -7.23 15.05
C HIS A 88 9.55 -6.05 14.35
N VAL A 89 8.45 -5.58 14.93
CA VAL A 89 7.83 -4.31 14.49
C VAL A 89 8.84 -3.17 14.66
N GLU A 90 8.78 -2.18 13.77
CA GLU A 90 9.74 -1.07 13.60
C GLU A 90 11.12 -1.47 13.04
N GLU A 91 11.42 -2.76 12.88
CA GLU A 91 12.65 -3.20 12.24
C GLU A 91 12.67 -2.82 10.76
N SER A 92 13.85 -2.45 10.24
CA SER A 92 14.04 -2.07 8.84
C SER A 92 14.76 -3.15 8.05
N LEU A 93 14.21 -3.48 6.88
CA LEU A 93 14.76 -4.45 5.94
C LEU A 93 15.07 -3.77 4.62
N TRP A 94 16.20 -4.12 4.02
CA TRP A 94 16.37 -3.94 2.59
C TRP A 94 15.56 -4.98 1.85
N ILE A 95 14.93 -4.55 0.75
CA ILE A 95 14.09 -5.39 -0.10
C ILE A 95 14.50 -5.15 -1.54
N GLU A 96 14.77 -6.23 -2.26
CA GLU A 96 14.97 -6.24 -3.70
C GLU A 96 13.78 -6.96 -4.35
N LEU A 97 13.07 -6.25 -5.21
CA LEU A 97 11.89 -6.73 -5.92
C LEU A 97 12.24 -6.90 -7.39
N VAL A 98 11.92 -8.05 -7.96
CA VAL A 98 11.97 -8.29 -9.40
C VAL A 98 10.55 -8.17 -9.94
N LEU A 99 10.23 -7.03 -10.57
CA LEU A 99 8.95 -6.74 -11.19
C LEU A 99 8.86 -7.47 -12.55
N PRO A 100 7.92 -8.42 -12.72
CA PRO A 100 7.78 -9.15 -13.98
C PRO A 100 7.26 -8.28 -15.13
N GLY A 101 7.75 -8.54 -16.33
CA GLY A 101 7.35 -7.84 -17.56
C GLY A 101 8.12 -8.37 -18.76
N GLU A 102 7.94 -7.75 -19.94
CA GLU A 102 8.73 -8.08 -21.14
C GLU A 102 10.24 -7.92 -20.91
N LYS A 103 10.60 -6.94 -20.08
CA LYS A 103 11.94 -6.77 -19.53
C LYS A 103 11.79 -6.75 -18.01
N PRO A 104 12.26 -7.79 -17.29
CA PRO A 104 12.25 -7.81 -15.85
C PRO A 104 12.97 -6.60 -15.27
N ASP A 105 12.37 -6.02 -14.25
CA ASP A 105 12.87 -4.80 -13.64
C ASP A 105 13.19 -5.00 -12.17
N VAL A 106 14.33 -4.48 -11.71
CA VAL A 106 14.79 -4.63 -10.32
C VAL A 106 14.65 -3.31 -9.59
N VAL A 107 13.91 -3.33 -8.49
CA VAL A 107 13.76 -2.19 -7.57
C VAL A 107 14.34 -2.58 -6.22
N THR A 108 15.23 -1.76 -5.67
CA THR A 108 15.79 -1.95 -4.33
C THR A 108 15.32 -0.83 -3.41
N CYS A 109 14.77 -1.17 -2.25
CA CYS A 109 14.21 -0.20 -1.33
C CYS A 109 14.42 -0.60 0.12
N LEU A 110 14.32 0.38 1.02
CA LEU A 110 14.28 0.14 2.45
C LEU A 110 12.82 0.12 2.90
N GLY A 111 12.39 -0.98 3.50
CA GLY A 111 11.09 -1.12 4.14
C GLY A 111 11.20 -1.15 5.67
N ARG A 112 10.20 -0.63 6.37
CA ARG A 112 10.05 -0.76 7.82
C ARG A 112 8.83 -1.62 8.15
N ILE A 113 9.00 -2.57 9.06
CA ILE A 113 7.93 -3.47 9.49
C ILE A 113 6.93 -2.67 10.32
N VAL A 114 5.72 -2.52 9.80
CA VAL A 114 4.61 -1.84 10.49
C VAL A 114 3.68 -2.82 11.18
N ARG A 115 3.69 -4.09 10.76
CA ARG A 115 2.87 -5.15 11.36
C ARG A 115 3.42 -6.54 11.05
N LEU A 116 3.29 -7.44 12.01
CA LEU A 116 3.52 -8.87 11.84
C LEU A 116 2.19 -9.60 11.99
N PHE A 117 2.03 -10.70 11.26
CA PHE A 117 0.88 -11.57 11.32
C PHE A 117 1.37 -13.01 11.40
N ASP A 118 0.76 -13.78 12.29
CA ASP A 118 0.89 -15.23 12.28
C ASP A 118 -0.20 -15.79 11.36
N GLY A 119 0.21 -16.55 10.35
CA GLY A 119 -0.65 -17.24 9.41
C GLY A 119 -0.96 -18.66 9.85
N GLU A 120 -1.71 -19.37 9.02
CA GLU A 120 -1.93 -20.82 9.17
C GLU A 120 -0.62 -21.57 8.84
N ASN A 121 -0.38 -22.72 9.49
CA ASN A 121 0.83 -23.55 9.31
C ASN A 121 2.16 -22.87 9.71
N ASP A 122 2.16 -22.05 10.76
CA ASP A 122 3.35 -21.34 11.27
C ASP A 122 4.00 -20.37 10.25
N GLU A 123 3.29 -20.02 9.16
CA GLU A 123 3.77 -19.00 8.22
C GLU A 123 3.68 -17.61 8.84
N ARG A 124 4.80 -16.92 8.99
CA ARG A 124 4.81 -15.51 9.41
C ARG A 124 4.74 -14.58 8.23
N GLN A 125 3.90 -13.55 8.33
CA GLN A 125 3.83 -12.49 7.34
C GLN A 125 4.23 -11.16 7.95
N ALA A 126 4.97 -10.35 7.20
CA ALA A 126 5.31 -8.99 7.56
C ALA A 126 4.64 -8.02 6.57
N ALA A 127 3.98 -6.99 7.09
CA ALA A 127 3.63 -5.80 6.33
C ALA A 127 4.70 -4.74 6.54
N LEU A 128 5.24 -4.24 5.43
CA LEU A 128 6.28 -3.24 5.40
C LEU A 128 5.79 -2.01 4.65
N GLU A 129 6.13 -0.83 5.17
CA GLU A 129 6.02 0.43 4.44
C GLU A 129 7.38 0.81 3.85
N PHE A 130 7.40 1.43 2.69
CA PHE A 130 8.66 1.88 2.06
C PHE A 130 9.13 3.19 2.69
N VAL A 131 10.32 3.15 3.30
CA VAL A 131 10.96 4.31 3.97
C VAL A 131 11.97 4.99 3.08
N LYS A 132 12.70 4.22 2.25
CA LYS A 132 13.61 4.77 1.24
C LYS A 132 13.33 4.14 -0.12
N LEU A 133 12.77 4.96 -0.99
CA LEU A 133 12.43 4.63 -2.36
C LEU A 133 12.55 5.93 -3.17
N THR A 134 13.26 5.91 -4.30
CA THR A 134 13.29 7.08 -5.16
C THR A 134 11.93 7.26 -5.84
N ALA A 135 11.55 8.50 -6.18
CA ALA A 135 10.29 8.76 -6.91
C ALA A 135 10.19 7.90 -8.18
N ARG A 136 11.29 7.75 -8.91
CA ARG A 136 11.37 6.90 -10.10
C ARG A 136 11.10 5.42 -9.79
N GLU A 137 11.61 4.88 -8.68
CA GLU A 137 11.34 3.50 -8.28
C GLU A 137 9.89 3.32 -7.82
N GLN A 138 9.34 4.31 -7.11
CA GLN A 138 7.95 4.31 -6.71
C GLN A 138 7.01 4.32 -7.91
N ASP A 139 7.28 5.17 -8.90
CA ASP A 139 6.52 5.22 -10.14
C ASP A 139 6.54 3.88 -10.88
N ARG A 140 7.67 3.16 -10.87
CA ARG A 140 7.78 1.82 -11.47
C ARG A 140 6.91 0.80 -10.75
N ILE A 141 6.90 0.81 -9.41
CA ILE A 141 6.03 -0.06 -8.61
C ILE A 141 4.55 0.27 -8.90
N ILE A 142 4.18 1.55 -8.89
CA ILE A 142 2.80 1.99 -9.17
C ILE A 142 2.36 1.57 -10.58
N ALA A 143 3.19 1.84 -11.59
CA ALA A 143 2.92 1.47 -12.98
C ALA A 143 2.76 -0.05 -13.13
N PHE A 144 3.59 -0.84 -12.45
CA PHE A 144 3.47 -2.29 -12.40
C PHE A 144 2.14 -2.73 -11.78
N CYS A 145 1.77 -2.19 -10.60
CA CYS A 145 0.51 -2.51 -9.93
C CYS A 145 -0.72 -2.23 -10.83
N LEU A 146 -0.74 -1.08 -11.50
CA LEU A 146 -1.81 -0.71 -12.42
C LEU A 146 -1.85 -1.58 -13.68
N ALA A 147 -0.68 -1.96 -14.22
CA ALA A 147 -0.61 -2.87 -15.36
C ALA A 147 -1.17 -4.25 -15.00
N GLU A 148 -0.80 -4.78 -13.83
CA GLU A 148 -1.25 -6.09 -13.39
C GLU A 148 -2.75 -6.09 -13.04
N GLN A 149 -3.26 -5.00 -12.45
CA GLN A 149 -4.70 -4.81 -12.22
C GLN A 149 -5.48 -4.91 -13.54
N ARG A 150 -5.02 -4.19 -14.57
CA ARG A 150 -5.64 -4.24 -15.91
C ARG A 150 -5.63 -5.66 -16.50
N LYS A 151 -4.55 -6.41 -16.32
CA LYS A 151 -4.48 -7.82 -16.77
C LYS A 151 -5.50 -8.69 -16.04
N GLN A 152 -5.62 -8.57 -14.72
CA GLN A 152 -6.57 -9.33 -13.91
C GLN A 152 -8.03 -9.03 -14.31
N LEU A 153 -8.38 -7.76 -14.54
CA LEU A 153 -9.71 -7.36 -15.02
C LEU A 153 -10.03 -7.99 -16.38
N ARG A 154 -9.10 -7.94 -17.33
CA ARG A 154 -9.27 -8.56 -18.66
C ARG A 154 -9.45 -10.08 -18.60
N ARG A 155 -8.80 -10.76 -17.65
CA ARG A 155 -8.96 -12.20 -17.45
C ARG A 155 -10.36 -12.53 -16.93
N LYS A 156 -10.86 -11.78 -15.94
CA LYS A 156 -12.20 -12.00 -15.36
C LYS A 156 -13.32 -11.83 -16.39
N VAL A 157 -13.23 -10.82 -17.26
CA VAL A 157 -14.23 -10.57 -18.32
C VAL A 157 -14.32 -11.72 -19.32
N ARG A 158 -13.20 -12.36 -19.69
CA ARG A 158 -13.22 -13.51 -20.62
C ARG A 158 -13.90 -14.75 -20.04
N VAL A 159 -13.73 -15.01 -18.74
CA VAL A 159 -14.33 -16.19 -18.10
C VAL A 159 -15.85 -16.04 -18.01
N ALA A 160 -16.36 -14.83 -17.75
CA ALA A 160 -17.79 -14.56 -17.69
C ALA A 160 -18.51 -14.78 -19.04
N HIS A 161 -17.83 -14.52 -20.16
CA HIS A 161 -18.36 -14.73 -21.51
C HIS A 161 -18.45 -16.21 -21.93
N ILE A 162 -17.64 -17.09 -21.35
CA ILE A 162 -17.63 -18.53 -21.69
C ILE A 162 -18.66 -19.31 -20.86
N ALA A 163 -19.01 -18.84 -19.66
CA ALA A 163 -19.92 -19.53 -18.75
C ALA A 163 -21.43 -19.39 -19.10
N HIS A 164 -21.78 -18.75 -20.21
CA HIS A 164 -23.18 -18.53 -20.66
C HIS A 164 -23.42 -19.03 -22.10
N SER A 165 -22.68 -20.03 -22.56
CA SER A 165 -22.84 -20.64 -23.89
C SER A 165 -23.13 -22.13 -23.78
#